data_AF-A0A5C7IV19-F1
#
_entry.id   AF-A0A5C7IV19-F1
#
_cell.length_a   1.000
_cell.length_b   1.000
_cell.length_c   1.000
_cell.angle_alpha   90.00
_cell.angle_beta   90.00
_cell.angle_gamma   90.00
#
_symmetry.space_group_name_H-M   'P 1'
#
loop_
_entity.id
_entity.type
_entity.pdbx_description
1 polymer ?
#
loop_
_entity_poly.entity_id
_entity_poly.type
_entity_poly.pdbx_seq_one_letter_code
_entity_poly.pdbx_strand_id
1 'polypeptide(L)'
;MATYSCLLSVTLSFLVLFSSCSAQISQVTSRGRQQRTETQCNIQNLNTLEPQQRIESEAGHTDLWDQNSEDLQCANVAVIRHTIQNRGLLVPSYINCPQMMYVLQGEGLHGASIPGCPETFQYSQQQSQSQSRSQGRGDEHQKVRQIREGDVIALPTGIAHWIYNNGQSNLVVVSLHDIGNADNQLDQLFRNFFLGGSPQQEFQGQSRQQGRQQGQQGQSRQQGRQQGQQGQEQNGDNVFSGFNQDLLAEALNIDRELVNKLQRNDRQRGIIVRVQDEFQVVAPHRREQEREEQEQEKWHQPRGGSNGLEETLCTLSLKYNINKPSLADVFNPRAGRSTSINAYVLPILENLQLSINKVVLYKNAIYAPHWNPQAHSILYITQGSGRIQIVSQRGDTVFDDNVKEGQVVVVPQEFAVVQKAGNSGLEWISFKTHPLAKISQLAGRGSFLTSTPVDVLANAFGVSREDARRLKNGRREITLFSPLQSSSDY
;
A
#
# COMPACT_ATOMS: atom_id res chain seq x y z
N MET A 1 54.79 -7.27 30.28
CA MET A 1 54.44 -6.90 28.89
C MET A 1 53.73 -8.02 28.11
N ALA A 2 53.81 -9.30 28.52
CA ALA A 2 53.16 -10.40 27.79
C ALA A 2 51.63 -10.55 28.01
N THR A 3 51.09 -10.10 29.15
CA THR A 3 49.67 -10.26 29.50
C THR A 3 48.72 -9.31 28.76
N TYR A 4 49.18 -8.11 28.42
CA TYR A 4 48.39 -7.14 27.65
C TYR A 4 48.24 -7.51 26.17
N SER A 5 49.17 -8.29 25.62
CA SER A 5 49.15 -8.74 24.22
C SER A 5 48.05 -9.79 23.95
N CYS A 6 47.82 -10.70 24.91
CA CYS A 6 46.74 -11.69 24.81
C CYS A 6 45.34 -11.04 24.89
N LEU A 7 45.15 -10.04 25.76
CA LEU A 7 43.86 -9.35 25.91
C LEU A 7 43.49 -8.54 24.65
N LEU A 8 44.48 -7.96 23.97
CA LEU A 8 44.29 -7.26 22.70
C LEU A 8 43.97 -8.24 21.55
N SER A 9 44.62 -9.39 21.50
CA SER A 9 44.35 -10.44 20.50
C SER A 9 42.92 -11.01 20.63
N VAL A 10 42.48 -11.26 21.87
CA VAL A 10 41.13 -11.80 22.13
C VAL A 10 40.04 -10.78 21.81
N THR A 11 40.24 -9.49 22.17
CA THR A 11 39.27 -8.44 21.84
C THR A 11 39.18 -8.16 20.34
N LEU A 12 40.31 -8.19 19.61
CA LEU A 12 40.32 -8.07 18.15
C LEU A 12 39.60 -9.25 17.48
N SER A 13 39.80 -10.47 18.01
CA SER A 13 39.15 -11.68 17.50
C SER A 13 37.64 -11.66 17.74
N PHE A 14 37.19 -11.19 18.91
CA PHE A 14 35.77 -10.99 19.18
C PHE A 14 35.16 -9.89 18.31
N LEU A 15 35.86 -8.78 18.07
CA LEU A 15 35.39 -7.72 17.17
C LEU A 15 35.28 -8.21 15.73
N VAL A 16 36.23 -9.00 15.22
CA VAL A 16 36.17 -9.58 13.88
C VAL A 16 35.04 -10.61 13.78
N LEU A 17 34.82 -11.45 14.79
CA LEU A 17 33.72 -12.41 14.82
C LEU A 17 32.35 -11.71 14.90
N PHE A 18 32.18 -10.69 15.74
CA PHE A 18 30.94 -9.91 15.80
C PHE A 18 30.68 -9.09 14.54
N SER A 19 31.73 -8.50 13.94
CA SER A 19 31.60 -7.77 12.66
C SER A 19 31.26 -8.71 11.51
N SER A 20 31.82 -9.93 11.51
CA SER A 20 31.53 -10.96 10.51
C SER A 20 30.12 -11.54 10.70
N CYS A 21 29.66 -11.71 11.95
CA CYS A 21 28.30 -12.17 12.26
C CYS A 21 27.25 -11.11 11.88
N SER A 22 27.49 -9.83 12.17
CA SER A 22 26.61 -8.72 11.76
C SER A 22 26.62 -8.48 10.25
N ALA A 23 27.77 -8.66 9.59
CA ALA A 23 27.87 -8.62 8.12
C ALA A 23 27.19 -9.83 7.48
N GLN A 24 27.25 -11.02 8.08
CA GLN A 24 26.52 -12.20 7.63
C GLN A 24 25.02 -12.09 7.85
N ILE A 25 24.55 -11.51 8.95
CA ILE A 25 23.11 -11.23 9.15
C ILE A 25 22.60 -10.24 8.09
N SER A 26 23.37 -9.20 7.78
CA SER A 26 23.04 -8.22 6.72
C SER A 26 23.16 -8.80 5.29
N GLN A 27 24.07 -9.76 5.09
CA GLN A 27 24.22 -10.48 3.82
C GLN A 27 23.20 -11.60 3.63
N VAL A 28 22.69 -12.20 4.70
CA VAL A 28 21.62 -13.22 4.65
C VAL A 28 20.26 -12.56 4.41
N THR A 29 20.00 -11.37 4.96
CA THR A 29 18.78 -10.60 4.63
C THR A 29 18.80 -10.01 3.21
N SER A 30 19.97 -9.76 2.62
CA SER A 30 20.09 -9.21 1.25
C SER A 30 20.29 -10.26 0.14
N ARG A 31 20.82 -11.45 0.44
CA ARG A 31 21.02 -12.53 -0.57
C ARG A 31 19.82 -13.45 -0.77
N GLY A 32 18.80 -13.36 0.08
CA GLY A 32 17.55 -14.10 -0.04
C GLY A 32 16.41 -13.31 -0.67
N ARG A 33 16.68 -12.30 -1.52
CA ARG A 33 15.64 -11.52 -2.22
C ARG A 33 14.90 -12.44 -3.20
N GLN A 34 13.93 -13.18 -2.67
CA GLN A 34 13.05 -14.07 -3.39
C GLN A 34 12.39 -13.30 -4.54
N GLN A 35 12.45 -13.88 -5.73
CA GLN A 35 11.79 -13.33 -6.91
C GLN A 35 10.29 -13.23 -6.62
N ARG A 36 9.69 -12.07 -6.92
CA ARG A 36 8.22 -11.90 -7.03
C ARG A 36 7.67 -13.07 -7.83
N THR A 37 6.55 -13.64 -7.39
CA THR A 37 5.98 -14.78 -8.14
C THR A 37 5.62 -14.33 -9.55
N GLU A 38 6.25 -14.97 -10.55
CA GLU A 38 6.02 -14.64 -11.96
C GLU A 38 4.61 -15.04 -12.37
N THR A 39 3.88 -14.12 -12.99
CA THR A 39 2.57 -14.33 -13.60
C THR A 39 2.66 -14.11 -15.11
N GLN A 40 1.72 -14.70 -15.86
CA GLN A 40 1.66 -14.46 -17.30
C GLN A 40 1.19 -13.03 -17.57
N CYS A 41 2.04 -12.24 -18.25
CA CYS A 41 1.76 -10.87 -18.68
C CYS A 41 1.75 -10.73 -20.21
N ASN A 42 1.13 -11.69 -20.92
CA ASN A 42 0.99 -11.60 -22.38
C ASN A 42 -0.32 -10.88 -22.76
N ILE A 43 -0.41 -9.61 -22.38
CA ILE A 43 -1.64 -8.83 -22.51
C ILE A 43 -1.84 -8.35 -23.95
N GLN A 44 -3.02 -8.61 -24.50
CA GLN A 44 -3.43 -8.11 -25.82
C GLN A 44 -4.18 -6.79 -25.73
N ASN A 45 -5.06 -6.65 -24.74
CA ASN A 45 -5.80 -5.43 -24.47
C ASN A 45 -5.88 -5.23 -22.95
N LEU A 46 -5.49 -4.04 -22.49
CA LEU A 46 -5.72 -3.59 -21.11
C LEU A 46 -7.07 -2.86 -21.05
N ASN A 47 -7.67 -2.85 -19.86
CA ASN A 47 -8.96 -2.21 -19.62
C ASN A 47 -8.88 -1.11 -18.56
N THR A 48 -9.82 -0.18 -18.65
CA THR A 48 -10.09 0.74 -17.55
C THR A 48 -10.94 0.02 -16.50
N LEU A 49 -10.43 -0.14 -15.28
CA LEU A 49 -11.06 -0.95 -14.25
C LEU A 49 -11.86 -0.08 -13.26
N GLU A 50 -13.13 -0.44 -13.07
CA GLU A 50 -14.00 0.09 -12.02
C GLU A 50 -14.26 -1.02 -10.98
N PRO A 51 -14.68 -0.67 -9.74
CA PRO A 51 -15.08 -1.68 -8.77
C PRO A 51 -16.20 -2.55 -9.34
N GLN A 52 -16.01 -3.87 -9.30
CA GLN A 52 -17.04 -4.82 -9.75
C GLN A 52 -18.04 -5.15 -8.64
N GLN A 53 -17.61 -5.00 -7.40
CA GLN A 53 -18.42 -5.35 -6.26
C GLN A 53 -18.36 -4.28 -5.18
N ARG A 54 -19.51 -4.01 -4.57
CA ARG A 54 -19.66 -3.23 -3.35
C ARG A 54 -20.21 -4.10 -2.23
N ILE A 55 -19.61 -3.98 -1.05
CA ILE A 55 -20.01 -4.68 0.17
C ILE A 55 -20.40 -3.62 1.21
N GLU A 56 -21.68 -3.61 1.59
CA GLU A 56 -22.22 -2.67 2.57
C GLU A 56 -21.85 -3.06 4.01
N SER A 57 -21.80 -2.09 4.91
CA SER A 57 -21.59 -2.28 6.35
C SER A 57 -22.35 -1.19 7.12
N GLU A 58 -22.52 -1.34 8.43
CA GLU A 58 -23.34 -0.42 9.25
C GLU A 58 -22.93 1.06 9.14
N ALA A 59 -21.63 1.31 9.04
CA ALA A 59 -21.07 2.66 9.00
C ALA A 59 -20.18 2.91 7.77
N GLY A 60 -20.47 2.27 6.64
CA GLY A 60 -19.69 2.45 5.42
C GLY A 60 -19.89 1.36 4.39
N HIS A 61 -19.04 1.36 3.37
CA HIS A 61 -18.98 0.28 2.39
C HIS A 61 -17.55 0.04 1.92
N THR A 62 -17.33 -1.12 1.31
CA THR A 62 -16.08 -1.50 0.67
C THR A 62 -16.32 -1.82 -0.80
N ASP A 63 -15.58 -1.17 -1.67
CA ASP A 63 -15.55 -1.41 -3.11
C ASP A 63 -14.35 -2.32 -3.45
N LEU A 64 -14.59 -3.38 -4.22
CA LEU A 64 -13.61 -4.37 -4.63
C LEU A 64 -13.44 -4.37 -6.15
N TRP A 65 -12.19 -4.36 -6.61
CA TRP A 65 -11.85 -4.68 -7.98
C TRP A 65 -11.65 -6.19 -8.13
N ASP A 66 -11.95 -6.72 -9.31
CA ASP A 66 -11.77 -8.14 -9.58
C ASP A 66 -10.28 -8.48 -9.74
N GLN A 67 -9.73 -9.13 -8.71
CA GLN A 67 -8.36 -9.64 -8.71
C GLN A 67 -8.10 -10.59 -9.88
N ASN A 68 -9.14 -11.23 -10.44
CA ASN A 68 -9.01 -12.16 -11.56
C ASN A 68 -9.03 -11.50 -12.94
N SER A 69 -9.17 -10.18 -13.02
CA SER A 69 -8.94 -9.46 -14.28
C SER A 69 -7.52 -9.68 -14.78
N GLU A 70 -7.35 -9.84 -16.10
CA GLU A 70 -6.04 -10.07 -16.74
C GLU A 70 -5.03 -8.99 -16.35
N ASP A 71 -5.50 -7.73 -16.26
CA ASP A 71 -4.76 -6.56 -15.83
C ASP A 71 -4.15 -6.72 -14.43
N LEU A 72 -4.97 -7.07 -13.42
CA LEU A 72 -4.53 -7.19 -12.02
C LEU A 72 -3.80 -8.51 -11.75
N GLN A 73 -4.11 -9.59 -12.48
CA GLN A 73 -3.37 -10.85 -12.41
C GLN A 73 -1.95 -10.71 -12.97
N CYS A 74 -1.76 -9.95 -14.05
CA CYS A 74 -0.42 -9.65 -14.55
C CYS A 74 0.42 -8.89 -13.51
N ALA A 75 -0.16 -7.90 -12.84
CA ALA A 75 0.55 -7.24 -11.73
C ALA A 75 0.60 -8.10 -10.46
N ASN A 76 -0.23 -9.15 -10.32
CA ASN A 76 -0.42 -9.97 -9.12
C ASN A 76 -0.69 -9.14 -7.86
N VAL A 77 -1.72 -8.30 -7.93
CA VAL A 77 -2.14 -7.39 -6.85
C VAL A 77 -3.66 -7.38 -6.70
N ALA A 78 -4.16 -6.93 -5.55
CA ALA A 78 -5.56 -6.55 -5.36
C ALA A 78 -5.68 -5.07 -5.03
N VAL A 79 -6.81 -4.47 -5.43
CA VAL A 79 -7.16 -3.08 -5.12
C VAL A 79 -8.50 -3.07 -4.40
N ILE A 80 -8.54 -2.36 -3.28
CA ILE A 80 -9.72 -2.22 -2.43
C ILE A 80 -9.92 -0.74 -2.10
N ARG A 81 -11.16 -0.30 -1.98
CA ARG A 81 -11.49 1.03 -1.48
C ARG A 81 -12.51 0.95 -0.36
N HIS A 82 -12.18 1.54 0.78
CA HIS A 82 -13.10 1.67 1.91
C HIS A 82 -13.65 3.09 1.97
N THR A 83 -14.96 3.22 2.15
CA THR A 83 -15.64 4.47 2.50
C THR A 83 -16.21 4.33 3.91
N ILE A 84 -15.61 5.02 4.87
CA ILE A 84 -15.94 4.94 6.29
C ILE A 84 -16.68 6.22 6.68
N GLN A 85 -17.93 6.10 7.11
CA GLN A 85 -18.75 7.23 7.53
C GLN A 85 -18.26 7.80 8.87
N ASN A 86 -18.73 9.00 9.23
CA ASN A 86 -18.47 9.57 10.56
C ASN A 86 -18.80 8.56 11.68
N ARG A 87 -17.88 8.42 12.64
CA ARG A 87 -17.94 7.43 13.73
C ARG A 87 -17.95 5.97 13.26
N GLY A 88 -17.53 5.71 12.03
CA GLY A 88 -17.29 4.35 11.53
C GLY A 88 -15.93 3.82 11.97
N LEU A 89 -15.89 2.57 12.42
CA LEU A 89 -14.68 1.81 12.73
C LEU A 89 -14.57 0.64 11.74
N LEU A 90 -13.55 0.69 10.87
CA LEU A 90 -13.08 -0.48 10.17
C LEU A 90 -12.44 -1.41 11.19
N VAL A 91 -13.06 -2.57 11.39
CA VAL A 91 -12.70 -3.52 12.45
C VAL A 91 -11.26 -4.03 12.27
N PRO A 92 -10.58 -4.44 13.37
CA PRO A 92 -9.23 -4.94 13.27
C PRO A 92 -9.10 -6.17 12.37
N SER A 93 -8.10 -6.16 11.50
CA SER A 93 -7.79 -7.30 10.63
C SER A 93 -6.32 -7.34 10.23
N TYR A 94 -5.83 -8.50 9.82
CA TYR A 94 -4.51 -8.65 9.19
C TYR A 94 -4.65 -9.42 7.87
N ILE A 95 -3.66 -9.26 6.98
CA ILE A 95 -3.70 -9.82 5.63
C ILE A 95 -2.44 -10.63 5.32
N ASN A 96 -2.51 -11.48 4.30
CA ASN A 96 -1.41 -12.38 3.90
C ASN A 96 -0.33 -11.75 2.99
N CYS A 97 -0.39 -10.45 2.71
CA CYS A 97 0.58 -9.78 1.86
C CYS A 97 0.86 -8.34 2.34
N PRO A 98 1.95 -7.69 1.89
CA PRO A 98 2.16 -6.27 2.15
C PRO A 98 1.04 -5.41 1.58
N GLN A 99 0.72 -4.31 2.26
CA GLN A 99 -0.25 -3.34 1.77
C GLN A 99 0.24 -1.91 1.86
N MET A 100 -0.23 -1.11 0.91
CA MET A 100 -0.05 0.33 0.89
C MET A 100 -1.40 1.00 0.72
N MET A 101 -1.74 1.90 1.63
CA MET A 101 -2.98 2.66 1.62
C MET A 101 -2.71 4.11 1.28
N TYR A 102 -3.61 4.72 0.52
CA TYR A 102 -3.65 6.15 0.28
C TYR A 102 -4.98 6.69 0.80
N VAL A 103 -4.91 7.68 1.69
CA VAL A 103 -6.09 8.39 2.18
C VAL A 103 -6.54 9.38 1.11
N LEU A 104 -7.60 9.03 0.40
CA LEU A 104 -8.15 9.81 -0.72
C LEU A 104 -8.91 11.04 -0.25
N GLN A 105 -9.63 10.94 0.87
CA GLN A 105 -10.45 12.01 1.41
C GLN A 105 -10.65 11.83 2.92
N GLY A 106 -10.74 12.93 3.66
CA GLY A 106 -11.15 12.94 5.06
C GLY A 106 -9.97 12.77 6.02
N GLU A 107 -10.30 12.51 7.28
CA GLU A 107 -9.33 12.32 8.36
C GLU A 107 -9.83 11.28 9.36
N GLY A 108 -8.91 10.65 10.07
CA GLY A 108 -9.22 9.56 10.98
C GLY A 108 -8.07 9.19 11.89
N LEU A 109 -8.25 8.11 12.63
CA LEU A 109 -7.22 7.45 13.41
C LEU A 109 -6.90 6.10 12.77
N HIS A 110 -5.62 5.76 12.77
CA HIS A 110 -5.13 4.47 12.33
C HIS A 110 -4.27 3.84 13.43
N GLY A 111 -4.64 2.63 13.84
CA GLY A 111 -3.85 1.80 14.75
C GLY A 111 -3.26 0.61 14.01
N ALA A 112 -2.02 0.27 14.34
CA ALA A 112 -1.36 -0.95 13.89
C ALA A 112 -0.68 -1.61 15.09
N SER A 113 -0.95 -2.90 15.29
CA SER A 113 -0.39 -3.70 16.37
C SER A 113 0.87 -4.39 15.86
N ILE A 114 2.04 -3.91 16.30
CA ILE A 114 3.35 -4.49 15.99
C ILE A 114 3.65 -5.55 17.06
N PRO A 115 3.69 -6.84 16.70
CA PRO A 115 3.93 -7.90 17.67
C PRO A 115 5.26 -7.72 18.41
N GLY A 116 5.25 -7.88 19.73
CA GLY A 116 6.43 -7.73 20.58
C GLY A 116 6.75 -6.30 21.00
N CYS A 117 6.04 -5.29 20.48
CA CYS A 117 6.17 -3.91 20.92
C CYS A 117 5.26 -3.60 22.12
N PRO A 118 5.75 -2.84 23.12
CA PRO A 118 4.96 -2.51 24.31
C PRO A 118 3.92 -1.42 24.03
N GLU A 119 2.93 -1.35 24.90
CA GLU A 119 1.90 -0.31 24.95
C GLU A 119 2.48 1.02 25.46
N THR A 120 2.99 1.84 24.53
CA THR A 120 3.67 3.10 24.84
C THR A 120 2.73 4.29 25.07
N PHE A 121 1.45 4.17 24.74
CA PHE A 121 0.45 5.21 24.97
C PHE A 121 -0.37 4.82 26.19
N GLN A 122 -0.17 5.54 27.30
CA GLN A 122 -0.68 5.16 28.62
C GLN A 122 -1.37 6.34 29.30
N TYR A 123 -2.46 6.07 30.01
CA TYR A 123 -3.13 7.07 30.84
C TYR A 123 -2.59 7.06 32.28
N SER A 124 -1.94 8.15 32.72
CA SER A 124 -1.52 8.28 34.13
C SER A 124 -2.62 8.90 35.00
N GLN A 125 -3.04 8.20 36.05
CA GLN A 125 -4.09 8.64 36.99
C GLN A 125 -3.74 9.89 37.83
N GLN A 126 -2.56 10.48 37.68
CA GLN A 126 -2.11 11.61 38.53
C GLN A 126 -2.57 13.01 38.07
N GLN A 127 -3.25 13.14 36.92
CA GLN A 127 -3.64 14.46 36.39
C GLN A 127 -5.08 14.92 36.69
N SER A 128 -5.92 14.15 37.39
CA SER A 128 -7.30 14.57 37.70
C SER A 128 -7.56 14.79 39.20
N GLN A 129 -7.04 15.88 39.75
CA GLN A 129 -7.66 16.55 40.91
C GLN A 129 -8.83 17.43 40.44
N SER A 130 -9.88 16.84 39.87
CA SER A 130 -11.25 17.38 39.89
C SER A 130 -12.20 16.54 39.03
N GLN A 131 -13.25 16.05 39.71
CA GLN A 131 -14.58 15.73 39.16
C GLN A 131 -14.69 14.67 38.05
N SER A 132 -14.68 13.40 38.44
CA SER A 132 -15.87 12.52 38.41
C SER A 132 -15.45 11.06 38.64
N ARG A 133 -16.13 10.40 39.58
CA ARG A 133 -15.89 9.00 39.95
C ARG A 133 -16.64 8.06 38.99
N SER A 134 -16.20 7.96 37.73
CA SER A 134 -16.44 6.73 36.96
C SER A 134 -15.17 5.91 36.94
N GLN A 135 -15.24 4.73 37.56
CA GLN A 135 -14.18 3.74 37.62
C GLN A 135 -13.83 3.26 36.20
N GLY A 136 -12.82 3.87 35.59
CA GLY A 136 -12.06 3.28 34.50
C GLY A 136 -10.64 3.03 35.00
N ARG A 137 -10.18 1.78 35.00
CA ARG A 137 -8.73 1.51 34.98
C ARG A 137 -8.16 2.27 33.78
N GLY A 138 -7.00 2.93 33.96
CA GLY A 138 -6.33 3.58 32.83
C GLY A 138 -6.14 2.58 31.68
N ASP A 139 -6.23 3.08 30.44
CA ASP A 139 -6.00 2.28 29.24
C ASP A 139 -4.54 2.43 28.79
N GLU A 140 -4.00 1.36 28.23
CA GLU A 140 -2.65 1.28 27.68
C GLU A 140 -2.72 0.58 26.33
N HIS A 141 -2.21 1.22 25.30
CA HIS A 141 -2.19 0.64 23.96
C HIS A 141 -0.96 1.10 23.15
N GLN A 142 -0.73 0.47 22.00
CA GLN A 142 0.31 0.90 21.09
C GLN A 142 -0.03 2.25 20.41
N LYS A 143 0.97 2.86 19.78
CA LYS A 143 0.88 4.16 19.10
C LYS A 143 -0.27 4.20 18.09
N VAL A 144 -1.20 5.14 18.30
CA VAL A 144 -2.26 5.51 17.35
C VAL A 144 -1.80 6.71 16.54
N ARG A 145 -2.09 6.70 15.23
CA ARG A 145 -1.64 7.72 14.28
C ARG A 145 -2.84 8.47 13.74
N GLN A 146 -2.81 9.80 13.79
CA GLN A 146 -3.76 10.60 13.02
C GLN A 146 -3.44 10.43 11.54
N ILE A 147 -4.47 10.20 10.74
CA ILE A 147 -4.38 10.10 9.29
C ILE A 147 -5.28 11.15 8.64
N ARG A 148 -4.87 11.62 7.47
CA ARG A 148 -5.59 12.63 6.69
C ARG A 148 -5.33 12.47 5.21
N GLU A 149 -6.12 13.17 4.40
CA GLU A 149 -5.95 13.23 2.95
C GLU A 149 -4.49 13.40 2.52
N GLY A 150 -4.05 12.53 1.61
CA GLY A 150 -2.67 12.49 1.11
C GLY A 150 -1.71 11.64 1.94
N ASP A 151 -2.11 11.13 3.10
CA ASP A 151 -1.27 10.18 3.83
C ASP A 151 -1.19 8.86 3.06
N VAL A 152 0.05 8.41 2.85
CA VAL A 152 0.37 7.07 2.40
C VAL A 152 0.74 6.27 3.63
N ILE A 153 0.08 5.13 3.86
CA ILE A 153 0.32 4.23 5.00
C ILE A 153 0.84 2.91 4.44
N ALA A 154 1.93 2.39 5.00
CA ALA A 154 2.60 1.20 4.53
C ALA A 154 2.65 0.16 5.66
N LEU A 155 2.08 -1.02 5.41
CA LEU A 155 1.95 -2.07 6.43
C LEU A 155 2.52 -3.41 5.92
N PRO A 156 3.37 -4.07 6.73
CA PRO A 156 3.81 -5.44 6.47
C PRO A 156 2.68 -6.47 6.53
N THR A 157 2.94 -7.62 5.90
CA THR A 157 2.13 -8.83 6.02
C THR A 157 1.90 -9.20 7.48
N GLY A 158 0.68 -9.62 7.82
CA GLY A 158 0.34 -10.13 9.15
C GLY A 158 0.20 -9.09 10.27
N ILE A 159 0.46 -7.80 10.00
CA ILE A 159 0.26 -6.74 10.99
C ILE A 159 -1.22 -6.40 11.08
N ALA A 160 -1.81 -6.61 12.27
CA ALA A 160 -3.19 -6.27 12.54
C ALA A 160 -3.36 -4.74 12.62
N HIS A 161 -4.36 -4.21 11.94
CA HIS A 161 -4.63 -2.77 11.90
C HIS A 161 -6.13 -2.48 11.90
N TRP A 162 -6.49 -1.24 12.26
CA TRP A 162 -7.86 -0.73 12.26
C TRP A 162 -7.88 0.75 11.88
N ILE A 163 -9.03 1.24 11.39
CA ILE A 163 -9.22 2.65 11.02
C ILE A 163 -10.52 3.17 11.63
N TYR A 164 -10.44 4.29 12.34
CA TYR A 164 -11.61 4.98 12.89
C TYR A 164 -11.77 6.37 12.26
N ASN A 165 -12.97 6.68 11.78
CA ASN A 165 -13.28 8.02 11.28
C ASN A 165 -13.76 8.93 12.42
N ASN A 166 -12.86 9.78 12.91
CA ASN A 166 -13.15 10.84 13.88
C ASN A 166 -13.44 12.21 13.22
N GLY A 167 -13.41 12.28 11.88
CA GLY A 167 -13.73 13.49 11.11
C GLY A 167 -15.22 13.63 10.81
N GLN A 168 -15.64 14.80 10.31
CA GLN A 168 -17.06 15.10 10.00
C GLN A 168 -17.54 14.53 8.65
N SER A 169 -16.63 14.38 7.69
CA SER A 169 -16.92 13.84 6.37
C SER A 169 -16.60 12.34 6.29
N ASN A 170 -16.98 11.68 5.20
CA ASN A 170 -16.54 10.32 4.93
C ASN A 170 -15.01 10.28 4.79
N LEU A 171 -14.40 9.29 5.43
CA LEU A 171 -13.01 8.92 5.26
C LEU A 171 -12.92 7.88 4.14
N VAL A 172 -12.21 8.19 3.06
CA VAL A 172 -12.06 7.30 1.91
C VAL A 172 -10.61 6.87 1.79
N VAL A 173 -10.37 5.56 1.77
CA VAL A 173 -9.03 4.97 1.74
C VAL A 173 -8.96 3.97 0.59
N VAL A 174 -7.98 4.13 -0.31
CA VAL A 174 -7.69 3.19 -1.40
C VAL A 174 -6.44 2.41 -1.02
N SER A 175 -6.50 1.08 -1.09
CA SER A 175 -5.38 0.20 -0.73
C SER A 175 -4.98 -0.69 -1.90
N LEU A 176 -3.67 -0.84 -2.07
CA LEU A 176 -3.06 -1.86 -2.90
C LEU A 176 -2.48 -2.97 -2.01
N HIS A 177 -2.76 -4.20 -2.38
CA HIS A 177 -2.30 -5.42 -1.71
C HIS A 177 -1.36 -6.18 -2.65
N ASP A 178 -0.10 -6.37 -2.27
CA ASP A 178 0.94 -6.96 -3.11
C ASP A 178 0.99 -8.49 -3.00
N ILE A 179 0.06 -9.17 -3.67
CA ILE A 179 -0.13 -10.62 -3.56
C ILE A 179 1.09 -11.40 -4.05
N GLY A 180 1.77 -10.91 -5.10
CA GLY A 180 2.97 -11.53 -5.64
C GLY A 180 4.24 -11.33 -4.81
N ASN A 181 4.14 -10.65 -3.67
CA ASN A 181 5.28 -10.41 -2.78
C ASN A 181 5.78 -11.69 -2.12
N ALA A 182 7.09 -11.78 -1.88
CA ALA A 182 7.73 -12.93 -1.24
C ALA A 182 7.24 -13.17 0.21
N ASP A 183 6.75 -12.12 0.89
CA ASP A 183 6.17 -12.25 2.23
C ASP A 183 4.84 -13.03 2.23
N ASN A 184 4.16 -13.14 1.07
CA ASN A 184 2.98 -13.97 0.91
C ASN A 184 3.38 -15.42 0.59
N GLN A 185 3.42 -16.27 1.61
CA GLN A 185 3.82 -17.67 1.50
C GLN A 185 2.65 -18.64 1.28
N LEU A 186 1.42 -18.13 1.13
CA LEU A 186 0.24 -18.98 0.96
C LEU A 186 0.09 -19.37 -0.51
N ASP A 187 -0.52 -18.51 -1.30
CA ASP A 187 -0.77 -18.65 -2.73
C ASP A 187 -1.13 -17.27 -3.32
N GLN A 188 -1.50 -17.23 -4.60
CA GLN A 188 -1.85 -15.98 -5.30
C GLN A 188 -3.27 -15.48 -5.01
N LEU A 189 -3.82 -15.76 -3.83
CA LEU A 189 -5.14 -15.25 -3.42
C LEU A 189 -5.00 -14.27 -2.25
N PHE A 190 -5.64 -13.12 -2.39
CA PHE A 190 -5.79 -12.18 -1.30
C PHE A 190 -6.66 -12.79 -0.20
N ARG A 191 -6.22 -12.68 1.06
CA ARG A 191 -6.94 -13.11 2.24
C ARG A 191 -6.89 -12.03 3.30
N ASN A 192 -8.06 -11.74 3.86
CA ASN A 192 -8.22 -10.88 5.01
C ASN A 192 -8.73 -11.66 6.22
N PHE A 193 -7.97 -11.61 7.30
CA PHE A 193 -8.22 -12.31 8.56
C PHE A 193 -8.75 -11.28 9.57
N PHE A 194 -10.08 -11.22 9.67
CA PHE A 194 -10.75 -10.32 10.60
C PHE A 194 -10.63 -10.81 12.04
N LEU A 195 -10.30 -9.90 12.97
CA LEU A 195 -10.22 -10.14 14.41
C LEU A 195 -11.50 -9.70 15.14
N GLY A 196 -12.50 -9.24 14.40
CA GLY A 196 -13.81 -8.87 14.90
C GLY A 196 -14.72 -8.50 13.75
N GLY A 197 -16.00 -8.27 14.06
CA GLY A 197 -17.02 -8.04 13.05
C GLY A 197 -17.40 -9.32 12.30
N SER A 198 -18.27 -9.15 11.31
CA SER A 198 -18.82 -10.26 10.54
C SER A 198 -18.66 -9.97 9.04
N PRO A 199 -17.48 -10.24 8.46
CA PRO A 199 -17.28 -10.17 7.01
C PRO A 199 -18.32 -10.99 6.26
N GLN A 200 -18.90 -10.38 5.23
CA GLN A 200 -19.75 -11.13 4.32
C GLN A 200 -18.92 -12.11 3.46
N GLN A 201 -19.59 -13.15 2.94
CA GLN A 201 -18.95 -14.28 2.25
C GLN A 201 -18.16 -13.85 1.02
N GLU A 202 -18.45 -12.68 0.45
CA GLU A 202 -17.86 -12.21 -0.78
C GLU A 202 -16.40 -11.78 -0.60
N PHE A 203 -15.97 -11.39 0.61
CA PHE A 203 -14.55 -11.28 0.95
C PHE A 203 -13.82 -12.63 0.90
N GLN A 204 -14.54 -13.75 1.01
CA GLN A 204 -14.01 -15.12 0.94
C GLN A 204 -14.23 -15.76 -0.44
N GLY A 205 -15.08 -15.15 -1.30
CA GLY A 205 -15.54 -15.68 -2.57
C GLY A 205 -14.51 -15.62 -3.71
N GLN A 206 -13.62 -14.61 -3.70
CA GLN A 206 -12.52 -14.52 -4.67
C GLN A 206 -11.55 -15.72 -4.56
N SER A 207 -11.42 -16.32 -3.36
CA SER A 207 -10.58 -17.49 -3.14
C SER A 207 -11.22 -18.83 -3.54
N ARG A 208 -12.56 -18.92 -3.62
CA ARG A 208 -13.28 -20.19 -3.84
C ARG A 208 -13.43 -20.59 -5.31
N GLN A 209 -13.35 -19.64 -6.27
CA GLN A 209 -13.48 -19.97 -7.69
C GLN A 209 -12.29 -20.78 -8.23
N GLN A 210 -11.06 -20.55 -7.75
CA GLN A 210 -9.89 -21.34 -8.16
C GLN A 210 -9.86 -22.74 -7.53
N GLY A 211 -10.31 -22.91 -6.28
CA GLY A 211 -10.31 -24.21 -5.59
C GLY A 211 -11.24 -25.26 -6.22
N ARG A 212 -12.26 -24.84 -7.00
CA ARG A 212 -13.15 -25.77 -7.72
C ARG A 212 -12.57 -26.31 -9.03
N GLN A 213 -11.59 -25.64 -9.65
CA GLN A 213 -11.01 -26.11 -10.92
C GLN A 213 -9.86 -27.12 -10.73
N GLN A 214 -9.10 -27.07 -9.64
CA GLN A 214 -8.04 -28.06 -9.39
C GLN A 214 -8.53 -29.37 -8.73
N GLY A 215 -9.76 -29.40 -8.19
CA GLY A 215 -10.32 -30.60 -7.54
C GLY A 215 -10.91 -31.67 -8.48
N GLN A 216 -10.95 -31.44 -9.80
CA GLN A 216 -11.65 -32.34 -10.74
C GLN A 216 -10.81 -33.45 -11.38
N GLN A 217 -9.53 -33.62 -11.02
CA GLN A 217 -8.69 -34.72 -11.55
C GLN A 217 -8.41 -35.87 -10.57
N GLY A 218 -9.03 -35.88 -9.39
CA GLY A 218 -8.76 -36.88 -8.35
C GLY A 218 -10.00 -37.57 -7.77
N GLN A 219 -10.93 -38.07 -8.60
CA GLN A 219 -12.03 -38.91 -8.13
C GLN A 219 -12.05 -40.27 -8.82
N SER A 220 -11.29 -41.21 -8.26
CA SER A 220 -11.73 -42.60 -8.21
C SER A 220 -11.28 -43.22 -6.89
N ARG A 221 -12.25 -43.84 -6.19
CA ARG A 221 -12.15 -44.64 -4.95
C ARG A 221 -12.25 -43.89 -3.61
N GLN A 222 -13.48 -43.73 -3.11
CA GLN A 222 -13.97 -44.56 -2.00
C GLN A 222 -15.44 -44.24 -1.70
N GLN A 223 -16.32 -45.18 -2.04
CA GLN A 223 -17.67 -45.27 -1.47
C GLN A 223 -17.54 -45.85 -0.05
N GLY A 224 -18.15 -45.18 0.93
CA GLY A 224 -18.41 -45.80 2.23
C GLY A 224 -18.40 -44.83 3.40
N ARG A 225 -19.50 -44.08 3.59
CA ARG A 225 -20.17 -43.80 4.88
C ARG A 225 -21.17 -42.65 4.69
N GLN A 226 -22.39 -43.00 4.30
CA GLN A 226 -23.58 -42.22 4.63
C GLN A 226 -24.02 -42.62 6.03
N GLN A 227 -23.80 -41.76 7.02
CA GLN A 227 -24.71 -41.54 8.16
C GLN A 227 -24.14 -40.45 9.07
N GLY A 228 -24.93 -39.39 9.27
CA GLY A 228 -24.82 -38.47 10.40
C GLY A 228 -23.88 -37.28 10.20
N GLN A 229 -24.42 -36.18 9.64
CA GLN A 229 -24.46 -34.88 10.31
C GLN A 229 -25.09 -33.87 9.34
N GLN A 230 -26.20 -33.27 9.77
CA GLN A 230 -26.54 -31.91 9.38
C GLN A 230 -25.38 -31.01 9.81
N GLY A 231 -24.37 -30.87 8.96
CA GLY A 231 -23.38 -29.82 9.10
C GLY A 231 -24.10 -28.52 8.77
N GLN A 232 -24.64 -27.84 9.78
CA GLN A 232 -24.89 -26.42 9.67
C GLN A 232 -23.62 -25.79 9.09
N GLU A 233 -23.74 -25.13 7.94
CA GLU A 233 -22.74 -24.22 7.40
C GLU A 233 -22.55 -23.07 8.40
N GLN A 234 -21.89 -23.33 9.53
CA GLN A 234 -21.43 -22.30 10.45
C GLN A 234 -20.19 -21.68 9.80
N ASN A 235 -20.41 -20.83 8.78
CA ASN A 235 -19.39 -19.89 8.35
C ASN A 235 -19.04 -19.05 9.57
N GLY A 236 -17.83 -19.27 10.09
CA GLY A 236 -17.25 -18.48 11.15
C GLY A 236 -17.14 -17.03 10.71
N ASP A 237 -17.57 -16.10 11.57
CA ASP A 237 -17.59 -14.66 11.25
C ASP A 237 -16.14 -14.11 11.20
N ASN A 238 -15.32 -14.41 12.20
CA ASN A 238 -13.94 -13.89 12.32
C ASN A 238 -12.96 -15.00 12.74
N VAL A 239 -11.66 -14.71 12.88
CA VAL A 239 -10.65 -15.73 13.26
C VAL A 239 -11.00 -16.44 14.57
N PHE A 240 -11.55 -15.74 15.57
CA PHE A 240 -11.90 -16.35 16.85
C PHE A 240 -12.99 -17.41 16.73
N SER A 241 -13.91 -17.25 15.77
CA SER A 241 -15.03 -18.17 15.57
C SER A 241 -14.62 -19.60 15.20
N GLY A 242 -13.39 -19.81 14.71
CA GLY A 242 -12.86 -21.14 14.41
C GLY A 242 -12.30 -21.90 15.62
N PHE A 243 -12.05 -21.23 16.75
CA PHE A 243 -11.50 -21.88 17.94
C PHE A 243 -12.58 -22.57 18.79
N ASN A 244 -12.19 -23.63 19.48
CA ASN A 244 -13.03 -24.22 20.50
C ASN A 244 -13.28 -23.20 21.63
N GLN A 245 -14.55 -23.03 21.99
CA GLN A 245 -14.98 -22.01 22.96
C GLN A 245 -14.34 -22.20 24.34
N ASP A 246 -14.12 -23.45 24.77
CA ASP A 246 -13.64 -23.78 26.11
C ASP A 246 -12.14 -23.54 26.20
N LEU A 247 -11.42 -23.96 25.17
CA LEU A 247 -9.99 -23.70 25.03
C LEU A 247 -9.70 -22.20 24.94
N LEU A 248 -10.53 -21.45 24.22
CA LEU A 248 -10.36 -19.99 24.09
C LEU A 248 -10.70 -19.26 25.40
N ALA A 249 -11.73 -19.70 26.12
CA ALA A 249 -12.08 -19.19 27.44
C ALA A 249 -10.94 -19.41 28.44
N GLU A 250 -10.34 -20.60 28.44
CA GLU A 250 -9.17 -20.94 29.26
C GLU A 250 -7.94 -20.09 28.88
N ALA A 251 -7.60 -20.02 27.59
CA ALA A 251 -6.42 -19.31 27.10
C ALA A 251 -6.47 -17.80 27.37
N LEU A 252 -7.65 -17.18 27.26
CA LEU A 252 -7.86 -15.76 27.55
C LEU A 252 -8.22 -15.48 29.02
N ASN A 253 -8.45 -16.52 29.82
CA ASN A 253 -8.93 -16.43 31.20
C ASN A 253 -10.20 -15.57 31.33
N ILE A 254 -11.20 -15.86 30.50
CA ILE A 254 -12.51 -15.18 30.48
C ILE A 254 -13.65 -16.19 30.48
N ASP A 255 -14.87 -15.73 30.75
CA ASP A 255 -16.04 -16.59 30.70
C ASP A 255 -16.47 -16.94 29.26
N ARG A 256 -17.22 -18.03 29.13
CA ARG A 256 -17.72 -18.53 27.85
C ARG A 256 -18.70 -17.57 27.17
N GLU A 257 -19.42 -16.74 27.93
CA GLU A 257 -20.37 -15.78 27.36
C GLU A 257 -19.61 -14.69 26.61
N LEU A 258 -18.50 -14.21 27.17
CA LEU A 258 -17.62 -13.26 26.53
C LEU A 258 -16.93 -13.85 25.30
N VAL A 259 -16.47 -15.11 25.36
CA VAL A 259 -15.98 -15.82 24.17
C VAL A 259 -17.05 -15.91 23.09
N ASN A 260 -18.30 -16.23 23.45
CA ASN A 260 -19.39 -16.29 22.48
C ASN A 260 -19.63 -14.93 21.80
N LYS A 261 -19.47 -13.81 22.51
CA LYS A 261 -19.53 -12.45 21.93
C LYS A 261 -18.36 -12.14 21.00
N LEU A 262 -17.16 -12.65 21.27
CA LEU A 262 -16.01 -12.55 20.37
C LEU A 262 -16.22 -13.35 19.09
N GLN A 263 -16.81 -14.54 19.19
CA GLN A 263 -16.95 -15.48 18.07
C GLN A 263 -18.17 -15.21 17.18
N ARG A 264 -19.24 -14.65 17.75
CA ARG A 264 -20.51 -14.40 17.05
C ARG A 264 -20.83 -12.92 17.05
N ASN A 265 -20.51 -12.26 15.95
CA ASN A 265 -20.83 -10.86 15.76
C ASN A 265 -22.10 -10.71 14.91
N ASP A 266 -22.71 -9.53 14.97
CA ASP A 266 -23.89 -9.24 14.18
C ASP A 266 -23.51 -9.06 12.71
N ARG A 267 -23.96 -9.99 11.86
CA ARG A 267 -23.74 -10.00 10.42
C ARG A 267 -24.27 -8.75 9.71
N GLN A 268 -25.28 -8.08 10.27
CA GLN A 268 -25.80 -6.84 9.68
C GLN A 268 -24.82 -5.68 9.84
N ARG A 269 -23.88 -5.77 10.80
CA ARG A 269 -22.90 -4.71 11.03
C ARG A 269 -21.75 -4.74 10.03
N GLY A 270 -21.43 -5.90 9.49
CA GLY A 270 -20.34 -6.08 8.53
C GLY A 270 -18.96 -5.84 9.16
N ILE A 271 -18.07 -5.19 8.39
CA ILE A 271 -16.67 -4.92 8.79
C ILE A 271 -16.41 -3.44 9.08
N ILE A 272 -17.37 -2.56 8.79
CA ILE A 272 -17.32 -1.14 9.17
C ILE A 272 -18.48 -0.87 10.12
N VAL A 273 -18.18 -0.83 11.41
CA VAL A 273 -19.17 -0.76 12.47
C VAL A 273 -19.34 0.66 13.00
N ARG A 274 -20.54 1.03 13.44
CA ARG A 274 -20.79 2.34 14.05
C ARG A 274 -20.39 2.33 15.51
N VAL A 275 -19.62 3.34 15.91
CA VAL A 275 -19.34 3.64 17.31
C VAL A 275 -20.44 4.58 17.83
N GLN A 276 -21.22 4.11 18.81
CA GLN A 276 -22.36 4.86 19.36
C GLN A 276 -21.88 5.90 20.39
N ASP A 277 -21.03 5.45 21.32
CA ASP A 277 -20.49 6.27 22.39
C ASP A 277 -19.21 7.02 21.95
N GLU A 278 -18.65 7.82 22.86
CA GLU A 278 -17.37 8.48 22.62
C GLU A 278 -16.26 7.45 22.40
N PHE A 279 -15.53 7.58 21.30
CA PHE A 279 -14.37 6.73 21.01
C PHE A 279 -13.18 7.18 21.88
N GLN A 280 -13.03 6.55 23.03
CA GLN A 280 -11.97 6.83 23.98
C GLN A 280 -10.67 6.17 23.53
N VAL A 281 -9.65 6.99 23.27
CA VAL A 281 -8.31 6.55 22.88
C VAL A 281 -7.29 7.52 23.46
N VAL A 282 -6.22 7.00 24.04
CA VAL A 282 -5.12 7.85 24.53
C VAL A 282 -4.35 8.32 23.29
N ALA A 283 -4.36 9.60 22.98
CA ALA A 283 -3.59 10.14 21.87
C ALA A 283 -3.13 11.58 22.18
N PRO A 284 -1.90 11.97 21.80
CA PRO A 284 -1.45 13.35 21.91
C PRO A 284 -2.39 14.32 21.18
N HIS A 285 -2.44 15.58 21.62
CA HIS A 285 -3.25 16.58 20.94
C HIS A 285 -2.81 16.76 19.48
N ARG A 286 -3.77 16.92 18.56
CA ARG A 286 -3.53 16.99 17.10
C ARG A 286 -2.41 17.97 16.71
N ARG A 287 -2.34 19.14 17.36
CA ARG A 287 -1.30 20.17 17.08
C ARG A 287 0.11 19.72 17.46
N GLU A 288 0.24 18.88 18.47
CA GLU A 288 1.54 18.34 18.91
C GLU A 288 2.01 17.29 17.91
N GLN A 289 1.13 16.39 17.48
CA GLN A 289 1.44 15.40 16.43
C GLN A 289 1.87 16.07 15.12
N GLU A 290 1.17 17.12 14.68
CA GLU A 290 1.55 17.85 13.45
C GLU A 290 2.91 18.53 13.57
N ARG A 291 3.30 19.00 14.76
CA ARG A 291 4.64 19.56 15.01
C ARG A 291 5.71 18.47 14.97
N GLU A 292 5.48 17.34 15.64
CA GLU A 292 6.41 16.21 15.64
C GLU A 292 6.65 15.67 14.24
N GLU A 293 5.60 15.56 13.41
CA GLU A 293 5.73 15.15 12.01
C GLU A 293 6.60 16.13 11.21
N GLN A 294 6.41 17.44 11.38
CA GLN A 294 7.25 18.46 10.72
C GLN A 294 8.71 18.43 11.19
N GLU A 295 8.95 18.06 12.45
CA GLU A 295 10.30 17.92 12.99
C GLU A 295 10.99 16.65 12.49
N GLN A 296 10.27 15.52 12.43
CA GLN A 296 10.77 14.26 11.85
C GLN A 296 11.11 14.41 10.35
N GLU A 297 10.31 15.16 9.60
CA GLU A 297 10.61 15.48 8.19
C GLU A 297 11.93 16.26 8.00
N LYS A 298 12.34 17.06 9.00
CA LYS A 298 13.60 17.83 8.96
C LYS A 298 14.84 17.02 9.34
N TRP A 299 14.68 15.91 10.06
CA TRP A 299 15.79 15.12 10.60
C TRP A 299 15.80 13.69 10.02
N HIS A 300 16.47 13.50 8.89
CA HIS A 300 16.73 12.17 8.31
C HIS A 300 18.01 11.50 8.85
N GLN A 301 18.47 11.87 10.06
CA GLN A 301 19.65 11.26 10.68
C GLN A 301 19.27 10.49 11.94
N PRO A 302 19.68 9.23 12.08
CA PRO A 302 19.54 8.51 13.34
C PRO A 302 20.37 9.25 14.39
N ARG A 303 19.72 9.84 15.41
CA ARG A 303 20.45 10.32 16.58
C ARG A 303 20.98 9.08 17.31
N GLY A 304 22.30 8.93 17.32
CA GLY A 304 23.01 7.88 18.05
C GLY A 304 22.86 8.06 19.56
N GLY A 305 21.77 7.53 20.10
CA GLY A 305 21.60 7.15 21.49
C GLY A 305 21.45 5.63 21.58
N SER A 306 21.74 5.05 22.74
CA SER A 306 21.44 3.65 23.02
C SER A 306 19.93 3.48 23.23
N ASN A 307 19.16 3.55 22.14
CA ASN A 307 17.71 3.48 22.16
C ASN A 307 17.23 2.03 22.32
N GLY A 308 16.13 1.82 23.06
CA GLY A 308 15.48 0.51 23.18
C GLY A 308 14.71 0.09 21.92
N LEU A 309 14.09 -1.10 21.95
CA LEU A 309 13.25 -1.58 20.84
C LEU A 309 12.00 -0.69 20.66
N GLU A 310 11.47 -0.18 21.77
CA GLU A 310 10.35 0.73 21.86
C GLU A 310 10.62 2.08 21.18
N GLU A 311 11.89 2.51 21.13
CA GLU A 311 12.31 3.79 20.52
C GLU A 311 12.89 3.63 19.10
N THR A 312 13.00 2.41 18.59
CA THR A 312 13.59 2.11 17.27
C THR A 312 12.63 1.35 16.34
N LEU A 313 12.53 0.04 16.50
CA LEU A 313 11.73 -0.83 15.63
C LEU A 313 10.22 -0.57 15.83
N CYS A 314 9.80 -0.35 17.07
CA CYS A 314 8.39 -0.16 17.43
C CYS A 314 7.84 1.23 17.08
N THR A 315 8.71 2.21 16.85
CA THR A 315 8.37 3.58 16.45
C THR A 315 8.62 3.84 14.97
N LEU A 316 8.97 2.80 14.19
CA LEU A 316 9.18 2.90 12.75
C LEU A 316 8.01 3.66 12.10
N SER A 317 8.36 4.65 11.29
CA SER A 317 7.33 5.42 10.57
C SER A 317 6.62 4.50 9.58
N LEU A 318 5.29 4.45 9.70
CA LEU A 318 4.43 3.69 8.81
C LEU A 318 3.71 4.59 7.81
N LYS A 319 3.82 5.92 7.94
CA LYS A 319 3.08 6.85 7.09
C LYS A 319 3.91 8.04 6.65
N TYR A 320 3.55 8.61 5.51
CA TYR A 320 4.11 9.85 5.00
C TYR A 320 3.10 10.59 4.12
N ASN A 321 3.00 11.92 4.22
CA ASN A 321 2.02 12.69 3.46
C ASN A 321 2.57 13.11 2.08
N ILE A 322 1.98 12.60 1.00
CA ILE A 322 2.42 12.85 -0.37
C ILE A 322 1.85 14.15 -0.96
N ASN A 323 0.87 14.78 -0.29
CA ASN A 323 0.12 15.89 -0.88
C ASN A 323 0.84 17.24 -0.79
N LYS A 324 1.83 17.40 0.09
CA LYS A 324 2.58 18.66 0.27
C LYS A 324 3.24 19.10 -1.04
N PRO A 325 2.82 20.20 -1.68
CA PRO A 325 3.39 20.64 -2.96
C PRO A 325 4.88 20.99 -2.89
N SER A 326 5.36 21.40 -1.71
CA SER A 326 6.78 21.68 -1.44
C SER A 326 7.68 20.44 -1.52
N LEU A 327 7.09 19.23 -1.50
CA LEU A 327 7.80 17.96 -1.62
C LEU A 327 7.80 17.42 -3.06
N ALA A 328 7.42 18.22 -4.05
CA ALA A 328 7.48 17.79 -5.46
C ALA A 328 8.92 17.50 -5.90
N ASP A 329 9.19 16.28 -6.36
CA ASP A 329 10.47 15.89 -6.95
C ASP A 329 10.67 16.55 -8.32
N VAL A 330 9.57 16.68 -9.07
CA VAL A 330 9.54 17.34 -10.37
C VAL A 330 8.37 18.30 -10.39
N PHE A 331 8.66 19.56 -10.70
CA PHE A 331 7.65 20.61 -10.84
C PHE A 331 7.88 21.40 -12.13
N ASN A 332 6.80 21.60 -12.87
CA ASN A 332 6.74 22.52 -14.00
C ASN A 332 5.50 23.41 -13.82
N PRO A 333 5.66 24.73 -13.68
CA PRO A 333 4.54 25.63 -13.36
C PRO A 333 3.44 25.67 -14.42
N ARG A 334 3.71 25.20 -15.64
CA ARG A 334 2.72 25.13 -16.73
C ARG A 334 2.25 23.72 -17.06
N ALA A 335 2.76 22.70 -16.37
CA ALA A 335 2.44 21.30 -16.67
C ALA A 335 1.95 20.51 -15.45
N GLY A 336 2.48 20.77 -14.26
CA GLY A 336 2.08 20.06 -13.04
C GLY A 336 3.21 19.75 -12.08
N ARG A 337 2.97 18.78 -11.20
CA ARG A 337 3.94 18.25 -10.22
C ARG A 337 3.88 16.73 -10.13
N SER A 338 5.01 16.13 -9.76
CA SER A 338 5.16 14.72 -9.44
C SER A 338 5.93 14.57 -8.13
N THR A 339 5.39 13.78 -7.21
CA THR A 339 5.96 13.51 -5.87
C THR A 339 6.01 12.01 -5.66
N SER A 340 7.13 11.47 -5.19
CA SER A 340 7.35 10.04 -5.03
C SER A 340 7.72 9.72 -3.59
N ILE A 341 7.10 8.68 -3.03
CA ILE A 341 7.50 8.09 -1.75
C ILE A 341 8.04 6.70 -2.05
N ASN A 342 9.31 6.50 -1.73
CA ASN A 342 10.07 5.28 -1.97
C ASN A 342 10.89 4.94 -0.70
N ALA A 343 11.72 3.89 -0.75
CA ALA A 343 12.51 3.46 0.40
C ALA A 343 13.46 4.52 1.00
N TYR A 344 13.83 5.58 0.26
CA TYR A 344 14.61 6.68 0.82
C TYR A 344 13.77 7.65 1.67
N VAL A 345 12.47 7.77 1.38
CA VAL A 345 11.55 8.67 2.08
C VAL A 345 10.87 7.96 3.25
N LEU A 346 10.45 6.72 3.03
CA LEU A 346 9.77 5.90 4.01
C LEU A 346 10.47 4.52 4.09
N PRO A 347 11.45 4.34 5.00
CA PRO A 347 12.36 3.18 4.99
C PRO A 347 11.69 1.80 5.02
N ILE A 348 10.50 1.67 5.63
CA ILE A 348 9.75 0.41 5.65
C ILE A 348 9.45 -0.11 4.23
N LEU A 349 9.37 0.79 3.25
CA LEU A 349 9.11 0.44 1.85
C LEU A 349 10.19 -0.46 1.24
N GLU A 350 11.42 -0.42 1.75
CA GLU A 350 12.47 -1.35 1.33
C GLU A 350 12.07 -2.80 1.62
N ASN A 351 11.48 -3.07 2.79
CA ASN A 351 11.03 -4.40 3.17
C ASN A 351 9.78 -4.81 2.38
N LEU A 352 8.83 -3.89 2.23
CA LEU A 352 7.57 -4.16 1.52
C LEU A 352 7.77 -4.31 0.01
N GLN A 353 8.92 -3.90 -0.53
CA GLN A 353 9.20 -3.85 -1.96
C GLN A 353 8.20 -3.00 -2.77
N LEU A 354 7.67 -1.91 -2.18
CA LEU A 354 6.65 -1.06 -2.79
C LEU A 354 7.09 0.40 -2.82
N SER A 355 6.60 1.16 -3.77
CA SER A 355 6.69 2.63 -3.77
C SER A 355 5.41 3.24 -4.33
N ILE A 356 5.24 4.54 -4.17
CA ILE A 356 4.09 5.26 -4.71
C ILE A 356 4.51 6.61 -5.28
N ASN A 357 3.86 7.00 -6.36
CA ASN A 357 4.06 8.30 -6.98
C ASN A 357 2.70 9.00 -7.18
N LYS A 358 2.59 10.24 -6.75
CA LYS A 358 1.43 11.10 -7.01
C LYS A 358 1.79 12.09 -8.10
N VAL A 359 0.91 12.22 -9.09
CA VAL A 359 1.05 13.18 -10.19
C VAL A 359 -0.19 14.06 -10.24
N VAL A 360 0.05 15.37 -10.34
CA VAL A 360 -0.97 16.36 -10.67
C VAL A 360 -0.58 16.97 -12.01
N LEU A 361 -1.31 16.68 -13.08
CA LEU A 361 -1.15 17.31 -14.39
C LEU A 361 -2.19 18.41 -14.60
N TYR A 362 -1.72 19.57 -15.02
CA TYR A 362 -2.58 20.68 -15.42
C TYR A 362 -3.21 20.45 -16.78
N LYS A 363 -4.19 21.30 -17.12
CA LYS A 363 -4.93 21.25 -18.38
C LYS A 363 -4.02 21.01 -19.58
N ASN A 364 -4.34 19.98 -20.36
CA ASN A 364 -3.64 19.61 -21.61
C ASN A 364 -2.14 19.28 -21.47
N ALA A 365 -1.61 19.21 -20.25
CA ALA A 365 -0.23 18.84 -20.00
C ALA A 365 0.00 17.36 -20.27
N ILE A 366 1.26 17.00 -20.54
CA ILE A 366 1.65 15.63 -20.87
C ILE A 366 2.67 15.15 -19.84
N TYR A 367 2.46 13.95 -19.30
CA TYR A 367 3.54 13.20 -18.65
C TYR A 367 4.37 12.54 -19.75
N ALA A 368 5.68 12.73 -19.72
CA ALA A 368 6.59 12.28 -20.76
C ALA A 368 6.38 10.79 -21.06
N PRO A 369 6.35 10.38 -22.35
CA PRO A 369 6.28 8.97 -22.71
C PRO A 369 7.46 8.22 -22.07
N HIS A 370 7.18 7.13 -21.36
CA HIS A 370 8.18 6.40 -20.58
C HIS A 370 7.78 4.94 -20.38
N TRP A 371 8.70 4.12 -19.89
CA TRP A 371 8.38 2.79 -19.36
C TRP A 371 8.95 2.62 -17.94
N ASN A 372 8.48 1.60 -17.23
CA ASN A 372 8.92 1.25 -15.87
C ASN A 372 9.80 -0.01 -15.93
N PRO A 373 11.13 0.08 -15.78
CA PRO A 373 11.99 -1.08 -16.02
C PRO A 373 11.96 -2.15 -14.93
N GLN A 374 11.47 -1.83 -13.74
CA GLN A 374 11.60 -2.71 -12.55
C GLN A 374 10.27 -2.90 -11.79
N ALA A 375 9.17 -2.36 -12.31
CA ALA A 375 7.90 -2.35 -11.58
C ALA A 375 6.70 -2.34 -12.53
N HIS A 376 5.62 -3.02 -12.13
CA HIS A 376 4.28 -2.67 -12.59
C HIS A 376 3.86 -1.35 -11.92
N SER A 377 2.99 -0.60 -12.58
CA SER A 377 2.44 0.65 -12.07
C SER A 377 0.92 0.59 -12.08
N ILE A 378 0.29 0.61 -10.91
CA ILE A 378 -1.16 0.57 -10.75
C ILE A 378 -1.63 1.99 -10.48
N LEU A 379 -2.26 2.59 -11.48
CA LEU A 379 -2.75 3.95 -11.43
C LEU A 379 -4.17 3.96 -10.86
N TYR A 380 -4.43 4.79 -9.86
CA TYR A 380 -5.78 5.14 -9.41
C TYR A 380 -6.01 6.62 -9.67
N ILE A 381 -7.01 6.95 -10.49
CA ILE A 381 -7.31 8.34 -10.85
C ILE A 381 -8.04 9.00 -9.68
N THR A 382 -7.41 10.01 -9.08
CA THR A 382 -7.92 10.69 -7.88
C THR A 382 -8.74 11.92 -8.21
N GLN A 383 -8.50 12.57 -9.35
CA GLN A 383 -9.27 13.74 -9.78
C GLN A 383 -9.15 13.97 -11.29
N GLY A 384 -10.21 14.51 -11.89
CA GLY A 384 -10.19 14.98 -13.27
C GLY A 384 -10.27 13.85 -14.29
N SER A 385 -9.73 14.11 -15.49
CA SER A 385 -9.81 13.18 -16.62
C SER A 385 -8.70 13.44 -17.63
N GLY A 386 -8.37 12.43 -18.43
CA GLY A 386 -7.36 12.55 -19.48
C GLY A 386 -7.27 11.28 -20.31
N ARG A 387 -6.34 11.26 -21.27
CA ARG A 387 -6.11 10.11 -22.15
C ARG A 387 -4.82 9.41 -21.75
N ILE A 388 -4.85 8.10 -21.67
CA ILE A 388 -3.68 7.25 -21.45
C ILE A 388 -3.53 6.34 -22.66
N GLN A 389 -2.29 6.17 -23.13
CA GLN A 389 -1.94 5.19 -24.16
C GLN A 389 -0.82 4.29 -23.65
N ILE A 390 -0.98 2.97 -23.80
CA ILE A 390 0.00 1.97 -23.37
C ILE A 390 0.35 1.08 -24.57
N VAL A 391 1.65 0.85 -24.77
CA VAL A 391 2.22 0.12 -25.89
C VAL A 391 3.05 -1.06 -25.38
N SER A 392 2.82 -2.23 -25.98
CA SER A 392 3.51 -3.48 -25.64
C SER A 392 4.87 -3.62 -26.33
N GLN A 393 5.58 -4.71 -26.03
CA GLN A 393 6.85 -5.06 -26.67
C GLN A 393 6.76 -5.25 -28.19
N ARG A 394 5.56 -5.48 -28.73
CA ARG A 394 5.35 -5.62 -30.19
C ARG A 394 5.15 -4.29 -30.89
N GLY A 395 5.03 -3.19 -30.15
CA GLY A 395 4.63 -1.88 -30.68
C GLY A 395 3.12 -1.74 -30.83
N ASP A 396 2.34 -2.75 -30.44
CA ASP A 396 0.88 -2.71 -30.47
C ASP A 396 0.37 -1.82 -29.33
N THR A 397 -0.59 -0.94 -29.65
CA THR A 397 -1.30 -0.14 -28.66
C THR A 397 -2.31 -1.03 -27.94
N VAL A 398 -1.96 -1.50 -26.74
CA VAL A 398 -2.80 -2.40 -25.93
C VAL A 398 -3.78 -1.65 -25.04
N PHE A 399 -3.61 -0.32 -24.90
CA PHE A 399 -4.55 0.56 -24.22
C PHE A 399 -4.55 1.92 -24.91
N ASP A 400 -5.74 2.46 -25.21
CA ASP A 400 -5.90 3.82 -25.68
C ASP A 400 -7.30 4.32 -25.32
N ASP A 401 -7.43 4.92 -24.14
CA ASP A 401 -8.73 5.33 -23.63
C ASP A 401 -8.64 6.61 -22.80
N ASN A 402 -9.80 7.25 -22.61
CA ASN A 402 -9.99 8.30 -21.64
C ASN A 402 -10.28 7.70 -20.26
N VAL A 403 -9.57 8.20 -19.25
CA VAL A 403 -9.73 7.82 -17.86
C VAL A 403 -10.35 8.99 -17.08
N LYS A 404 -11.08 8.66 -16.02
CA LYS A 404 -11.72 9.60 -15.09
C LYS A 404 -11.55 9.13 -13.64
N GLU A 405 -11.85 10.03 -12.71
CA GLU A 405 -11.82 9.79 -11.27
C GLU A 405 -12.47 8.46 -10.85
N GLY A 406 -11.80 7.77 -9.92
CA GLY A 406 -12.25 6.50 -9.35
C GLY A 406 -11.87 5.26 -10.15
N GLN A 407 -11.32 5.41 -11.36
CA GLN A 407 -10.89 4.30 -12.20
C GLN A 407 -9.45 3.87 -11.91
N VAL A 408 -9.17 2.60 -12.19
CA VAL A 408 -7.85 1.98 -12.08
C VAL A 408 -7.34 1.57 -13.46
N VAL A 409 -6.04 1.79 -13.72
CA VAL A 409 -5.36 1.31 -14.93
C VAL A 409 -4.02 0.68 -14.54
N VAL A 410 -3.73 -0.50 -15.06
CA VAL A 410 -2.45 -1.17 -14.83
C VAL A 410 -1.51 -0.90 -16.01
N VAL A 411 -0.30 -0.44 -15.71
CA VAL A 411 0.81 -0.37 -16.67
C VAL A 411 1.81 -1.47 -16.30
N PRO A 412 1.89 -2.56 -17.08
CA PRO A 412 2.86 -3.61 -16.81
C PRO A 412 4.31 -3.11 -16.91
N GLN A 413 5.24 -3.83 -16.26
CA GLN A 413 6.67 -3.58 -16.38
C GLN A 413 7.11 -3.57 -17.85
N GLU A 414 8.04 -2.70 -18.22
CA GLU A 414 8.55 -2.49 -19.60
C GLU A 414 7.54 -1.97 -20.64
N PHE A 415 6.24 -1.91 -20.35
CA PHE A 415 5.27 -1.33 -21.28
C PHE A 415 5.46 0.19 -21.35
N ALA A 416 5.50 0.74 -22.55
CA ALA A 416 5.62 2.18 -22.75
C ALA A 416 4.26 2.84 -22.55
N VAL A 417 4.23 3.95 -21.82
CA VAL A 417 3.01 4.68 -21.50
C VAL A 417 3.20 6.17 -21.72
N VAL A 418 2.16 6.84 -22.20
CA VAL A 418 2.03 8.30 -22.21
C VAL A 418 0.68 8.70 -21.62
N GLN A 419 0.67 9.78 -20.85
CA GLN A 419 -0.54 10.33 -20.25
C GLN A 419 -0.69 11.80 -20.62
N LYS A 420 -1.88 12.18 -21.07
CA LYS A 420 -2.23 13.57 -21.36
C LYS A 420 -3.47 13.97 -20.56
N ALA A 421 -3.35 15.04 -19.80
CA ALA A 421 -4.49 15.60 -19.08
C ALA A 421 -5.53 16.19 -20.04
N GLY A 422 -6.80 16.05 -19.69
CA GLY A 422 -7.91 16.73 -20.35
C GLY A 422 -8.02 18.19 -19.93
N ASN A 423 -9.20 18.78 -20.17
CA ASN A 423 -9.47 20.19 -19.86
C ASN A 423 -9.53 20.49 -18.36
N SER A 424 -9.94 19.52 -17.54
CA SER A 424 -10.06 19.62 -16.08
C SER A 424 -8.74 19.36 -15.34
N GLY A 425 -7.65 19.08 -16.05
CA GLY A 425 -6.48 18.45 -15.46
C GLY A 425 -6.70 16.96 -15.18
N LEU A 426 -5.64 16.28 -14.77
CA LEU A 426 -5.64 14.86 -14.42
C LEU A 426 -4.74 14.64 -13.21
N GLU A 427 -5.29 14.05 -12.16
CA GLU A 427 -4.56 13.66 -10.96
C GLU A 427 -4.68 12.16 -10.72
N TRP A 428 -3.57 11.53 -10.36
CA TRP A 428 -3.56 10.12 -10.00
C TRP A 428 -2.45 9.79 -9.00
N ILE A 429 -2.63 8.67 -8.32
CA ILE A 429 -1.54 7.96 -7.63
C ILE A 429 -1.16 6.73 -8.43
N SER A 430 0.10 6.35 -8.36
CA SER A 430 0.68 5.17 -8.99
C SER A 430 1.36 4.33 -7.92
N PHE A 431 0.73 3.25 -7.49
CA PHE A 431 1.41 2.24 -6.69
C PHE A 431 2.37 1.46 -7.59
N LYS A 432 3.61 1.26 -7.15
CA LYS A 432 4.65 0.59 -7.93
C LYS A 432 5.20 -0.59 -7.14
N THR A 433 5.31 -1.73 -7.82
CA THR A 433 5.73 -3.02 -7.25
C THR A 433 7.25 -3.16 -7.08
N HIS A 434 7.92 -2.07 -6.69
CA HIS A 434 9.35 -2.04 -6.42
C HIS A 434 9.67 -0.89 -5.44
N PRO A 435 10.59 -1.06 -4.48
CA PRO A 435 10.85 -0.07 -3.43
C PRO A 435 11.50 1.22 -3.94
N LEU A 436 12.22 1.11 -5.06
CA LEU A 436 12.96 2.20 -5.72
C LEU A 436 12.59 2.28 -7.20
N ALA A 437 11.30 2.18 -7.52
CA ALA A 437 10.84 2.15 -8.90
C ALA A 437 11.29 3.40 -9.69
N LYS A 438 11.79 3.17 -10.91
CA LYS A 438 12.31 4.22 -11.80
C LYS A 438 11.53 4.22 -13.11
N ILE A 439 11.62 5.34 -13.82
CA ILE A 439 11.09 5.47 -15.18
C ILE A 439 12.24 5.72 -16.16
N SER A 440 12.07 5.22 -17.38
CA SER A 440 12.95 5.52 -18.51
C SER A 440 12.17 6.30 -19.55
N GLN A 441 12.54 7.56 -19.76
CA GLN A 441 11.80 8.48 -20.62
C GLN A 441 12.22 8.34 -22.08
N LEU A 442 11.26 8.41 -22.99
CA LEU A 442 11.47 8.41 -24.44
C LEU A 442 11.72 9.83 -24.98
N ALA A 443 11.07 10.84 -24.41
CA ALA A 443 11.21 12.25 -24.83
C ALA A 443 11.52 13.17 -23.65
N GLY A 444 12.01 14.38 -23.94
CA GLY A 444 12.42 15.36 -22.93
C GLY A 444 13.90 15.26 -22.55
N ARG A 445 14.38 16.18 -21.73
CA ARG A 445 15.77 16.21 -21.27
C ARG A 445 16.05 15.00 -20.37
N GLY A 446 17.10 14.24 -20.68
CA GLY A 446 17.46 13.02 -19.94
C GLY A 446 16.77 11.76 -20.47
N SER A 447 16.03 11.88 -21.57
CA SER A 447 15.40 10.77 -22.28
C SER A 447 16.36 10.01 -23.20
N PHE A 448 15.91 8.82 -23.65
CA PHE A 448 16.54 8.02 -24.70
C PHE A 448 16.90 8.85 -25.94
N LEU A 449 15.98 9.69 -26.44
CA LEU A 449 16.26 10.54 -27.60
C LEU A 449 17.44 11.49 -27.32
N THR A 450 17.45 12.17 -26.17
CA THR A 450 18.51 13.12 -25.84
C THR A 450 19.87 12.48 -25.57
N SER A 451 19.90 11.26 -25.02
CA SER A 451 21.13 10.53 -24.70
C SER A 451 21.74 9.79 -25.91
N THR A 452 20.95 9.50 -26.95
CA THR A 452 21.41 8.74 -28.12
C THR A 452 22.14 9.61 -29.15
N PRO A 453 23.30 9.21 -29.72
CA PRO A 453 24.00 9.98 -30.75
C PRO A 453 23.10 10.32 -31.96
N VAL A 454 23.27 11.53 -32.52
CA VAL A 454 22.44 12.01 -33.65
C VAL A 454 22.49 11.03 -34.83
N ASP A 455 23.66 10.48 -35.12
CA ASP A 455 23.83 9.57 -36.26
C ASP A 455 23.19 8.19 -36.01
N VAL A 456 23.08 7.74 -34.75
CA VAL A 456 22.30 6.54 -34.42
C VAL A 456 20.82 6.79 -34.68
N LEU A 457 20.27 7.93 -34.24
CA LEU A 457 18.87 8.29 -34.49
C LEU A 457 18.58 8.47 -35.99
N ALA A 458 19.46 9.17 -36.71
CA ALA A 458 19.31 9.42 -38.14
C ALA A 458 19.24 8.10 -38.94
N ASN A 459 20.17 7.17 -38.68
CA ASN A 459 20.20 5.89 -39.37
C ASN A 459 19.08 4.94 -38.89
N ALA A 460 18.79 4.87 -37.59
CA ALA A 460 17.77 3.99 -37.05
C ALA A 460 16.35 4.36 -37.50
N PHE A 461 16.04 5.66 -37.61
CA PHE A 461 14.73 6.15 -38.05
C PHE A 461 14.67 6.52 -39.55
N GLY A 462 15.78 6.43 -40.28
CA GLY A 462 15.83 6.82 -41.70
C GLY A 462 15.57 8.32 -41.94
N VAL A 463 16.01 9.18 -41.03
CA VAL A 463 15.78 10.64 -41.08
C VAL A 463 17.07 11.43 -41.27
N SER A 464 16.95 12.69 -41.70
CA SER A 464 18.11 13.57 -41.83
C SER A 464 18.78 13.84 -40.48
N ARG A 465 20.07 14.21 -40.47
CA ARG A 465 20.76 14.64 -39.23
C ARG A 465 20.08 15.85 -38.60
N GLU A 466 19.47 16.72 -39.40
CA GLU A 466 18.73 17.88 -38.92
C GLU A 466 17.45 17.45 -38.19
N ASP A 467 16.67 16.55 -38.76
CA ASP A 467 15.46 16.02 -38.12
C ASP A 467 15.80 15.21 -36.88
N ALA A 468 16.87 14.41 -36.89
CA ALA A 468 17.37 13.74 -35.70
C ALA A 468 17.71 14.76 -34.59
N ARG A 469 18.35 15.89 -34.91
CA ARG A 469 18.58 16.98 -33.94
C ARG A 469 17.26 17.61 -33.47
N ARG A 470 16.25 17.76 -34.34
CA ARG A 470 14.92 18.25 -33.98
C ARG A 470 14.20 17.30 -33.02
N LEU A 471 14.29 15.98 -33.22
CA LEU A 471 13.75 14.97 -32.30
C LEU A 471 14.37 15.09 -30.91
N LYS A 472 15.70 15.28 -30.82
CA LYS A 472 16.41 15.48 -29.55
C LYS A 472 15.99 16.78 -28.85
N ASN A 473 15.87 17.86 -29.61
CA ASN A 473 15.74 19.21 -29.05
C ASN A 473 14.29 19.73 -29.01
N GLY A 474 13.33 18.95 -29.51
CA GLY A 474 11.92 19.35 -29.62
C GLY A 474 11.23 19.56 -28.27
N ARG A 475 11.75 18.98 -27.19
CA ARG A 475 11.29 19.19 -25.81
C ARG A 475 12.47 19.42 -24.88
N ARG A 476 12.49 20.57 -24.19
CA ARG A 476 13.53 20.94 -23.20
C ARG A 476 13.16 20.58 -21.76
N GLU A 477 11.88 20.31 -21.53
CA GLU A 477 11.33 19.86 -20.25
C GLU A 477 11.75 18.41 -19.98
N ILE A 478 11.72 17.97 -18.71
CA ILE A 478 12.17 16.62 -18.30
C ILE A 478 10.97 15.66 -18.31
N THR A 479 10.20 15.60 -17.21
CA THR A 479 9.12 14.61 -17.04
C THR A 479 7.73 15.16 -17.38
N LEU A 480 7.51 16.45 -17.14
CA LEU A 480 6.19 17.09 -17.27
C LEU A 480 6.25 18.15 -18.36
N PHE A 481 5.48 17.97 -19.43
CA PHE A 481 5.48 18.83 -20.61
C PHE A 481 4.29 19.76 -20.60
N SER A 482 4.57 21.05 -20.77
CA SER A 482 3.54 22.06 -20.95
C SER A 482 2.80 21.84 -22.28
N PRO A 483 1.50 22.20 -22.33
CA PRO A 483 0.75 22.20 -23.58
C PRO A 483 1.48 23.03 -24.63
N LEU A 484 1.53 22.56 -25.87
CA LEU A 484 2.00 23.40 -26.97
C LEU A 484 0.97 24.50 -27.17
N GLN A 485 1.41 25.76 -27.18
CA GLN A 485 0.56 26.86 -27.63
C GLN A 485 0.18 26.60 -29.08
N SER A 486 -1.11 26.44 -29.38
CA SER A 486 -1.59 26.56 -30.75
C SER A 486 -1.41 28.01 -31.19
N SER A 487 -0.90 28.21 -32.40
CA SER A 487 -0.75 29.53 -33.03
C SER A 487 -2.09 30.23 -33.32
N SER A 488 -3.21 29.75 -32.76
CA SER A 488 -4.56 30.29 -32.93
C SER A 488 -5.04 31.18 -31.79
N ASP A 489 -4.23 31.36 -30.73
CA ASP A 489 -4.58 32.18 -29.56
C ASP A 489 -3.81 33.52 -29.53
N TYR A 490 -3.39 34.04 -30.69
CA TYR A 490 -2.84 35.39 -30.86
C TYR A 490 -3.78 36.30 -31.65
#